data_AF-A0A4U1JHB1-F1
#
_entry.id   AF-A0A4U1JHB1-F1
#
_cell.length_a   1.000
_cell.length_b   1.000
_cell.length_c   1.000
_cell.angle_alpha   90.00
_cell.angle_beta   90.00
_cell.angle_gamma   90.00
#
_symmetry.space_group_name_H-M   'P 1'
#
loop_
_entity.id
_entity.type
_entity.pdbx_description
1 polymer ?
#
loop_
_entity_poly.entity_id
_entity_poly.type
_entity_poly.pdbx_seq_one_letter_code
_entity_poly.pdbx_strand_id
1 'polypeptide(L)'
;MDDHDKLPPDLAWQHDGHVTEFVLSSVADGEAGIVPADALSHLDGCDHCAQRLGAEALLSAHAGELLAELTEPSFAPVKVLVKEPAAAVAKAPASVRGLATLPKRAVFGALLLAALGALPAILDQIARVPSLVGTIGRAVLMLARSAEVVSKSDMFPTLAFAASAVLMISGLVVSRISRPGSSNDLAQEGGV
;
A
#
# COMPACT_ATOMS: atom_id res chain seq x y z
N MET A 1 18.52 20.96 9.22
CA MET A 1 18.87 19.70 9.90
C MET A 1 20.35 19.80 10.08
N ASP A 2 20.75 20.09 11.30
CA ASP A 2 22.15 20.35 11.60
C ASP A 2 22.88 19.00 11.60
N ASP A 3 24.19 18.96 11.33
CA ASP A 3 24.96 17.70 11.33
C ASP A 3 24.91 16.96 12.68
N HIS A 4 24.49 17.65 13.75
CA HIS A 4 24.25 17.08 15.07
C HIS A 4 23.01 16.17 15.15
N ASP A 5 22.11 16.21 14.18
CA ASP A 5 20.91 15.36 14.10
C ASP A 5 21.21 14.00 13.44
N LYS A 6 22.45 13.78 12.98
CA LYS A 6 22.88 12.56 12.28
C LYS A 6 23.51 11.56 13.23
N LEU A 7 23.49 10.28 12.84
CA LEU A 7 24.24 9.24 13.54
C LEU A 7 25.74 9.61 13.56
N PRO A 8 26.40 9.51 14.72
CA PRO A 8 27.85 9.71 14.80
C PRO A 8 28.57 8.65 13.94
N PRO A 9 29.74 8.98 13.38
CA PRO A 9 30.44 8.11 12.44
C PRO A 9 30.79 6.74 13.04
N ASP A 10 31.09 6.68 14.34
CA ASP A 10 31.39 5.45 15.07
C ASP A 10 30.18 4.49 15.16
N LEU A 11 28.96 5.02 15.02
CA LEU A 11 27.74 4.23 14.91
C LEU A 11 27.32 3.99 13.47
N ALA A 12 27.79 4.78 12.51
CA ALA A 12 27.46 4.60 11.10
C ALA A 12 28.31 3.52 10.43
N TRP A 13 29.57 3.38 10.85
CA TRP A 13 30.59 2.56 10.19
C TRP A 13 31.15 1.47 11.09
N GLN A 14 31.32 0.29 10.51
CA GLN A 14 32.07 -0.82 11.09
C GLN A 14 33.57 -0.66 10.77
N HIS A 15 34.43 -1.35 11.54
CA HIS A 15 35.88 -1.33 11.32
C HIS A 15 36.33 -1.95 9.99
N ASP A 16 35.48 -2.74 9.33
CA ASP A 16 35.72 -3.34 8.03
C ASP A 16 35.33 -2.44 6.85
N GLY A 17 34.81 -1.24 7.13
CA GLY A 17 34.38 -0.28 6.10
C GLY A 17 32.96 -0.52 5.58
N HIS A 18 32.18 -1.41 6.19
CA HIS A 18 30.75 -1.57 5.92
C HIS A 18 29.91 -0.72 6.88
N VAL A 19 28.64 -0.51 6.52
CA VAL A 19 27.69 0.16 7.42
C VAL A 19 27.24 -0.77 8.55
N THR A 20 26.97 -0.18 9.71
CA THR A 20 26.47 -0.91 10.88
C THR A 20 25.02 -1.34 10.70
N GLU A 21 24.53 -2.23 11.57
CA GLU A 21 23.12 -2.62 11.60
C GLU A 21 22.20 -1.45 11.95
N PHE A 22 22.66 -0.48 12.74
CA PHE A 22 21.88 0.72 13.05
C PHE A 22 21.54 1.53 11.79
N VAL A 23 22.50 1.69 10.88
CA VAL A 23 22.25 2.36 9.60
C VAL A 23 21.24 1.55 8.78
N LEU A 24 21.42 0.23 8.70
CA LEU A 24 20.52 -0.63 7.93
C LEU A 24 19.09 -0.60 8.47
N SER A 25 18.90 -0.72 9.78
CA SER A 25 17.57 -0.68 10.42
C SER A 25 16.92 0.70 10.26
N SER A 26 17.68 1.78 10.47
CA SER A 26 17.15 3.14 10.27
C SER A 26 16.69 3.38 8.83
N VAL A 27 17.42 2.87 7.82
CA VAL A 27 16.98 2.97 6.42
C VAL A 27 15.76 2.08 6.16
N ALA A 28 15.75 0.85 6.68
CA ALA A 28 14.64 -0.09 6.52
C ALA A 28 13.33 0.45 7.11
N ASP A 29 13.41 1.16 8.25
CA ASP A 29 12.26 1.78 8.92
C ASP A 29 11.81 3.11 8.28
N GLY A 30 12.49 3.56 7.23
CA GLY A 30 12.17 4.81 6.51
C GLY A 30 12.80 6.07 7.13
N GLU A 31 13.63 5.92 8.14
CA GLU A 31 14.33 7.00 8.86
C GLU A 31 15.71 7.32 8.23
N ALA A 32 15.84 7.26 6.90
CA ALA A 32 17.09 7.61 6.21
C ALA A 32 17.54 9.06 6.49
N GLY A 33 16.65 9.91 7.00
CA GLY A 33 16.91 11.28 7.42
C GLY A 33 17.91 11.40 8.58
N ILE A 34 18.09 10.38 9.43
CA ILE A 34 19.09 10.39 10.51
C ILE A 34 20.45 9.81 10.08
N VAL A 35 20.52 9.22 8.89
CA VAL A 35 21.74 8.58 8.39
C VAL A 35 22.66 9.63 7.71
N PRO A 36 23.97 9.58 7.96
CA PRO A 36 24.98 10.37 7.24
C PRO A 36 24.95 10.12 5.73
N ALA A 37 25.23 11.15 4.92
CA ALA A 37 25.12 11.08 3.47
C ALA A 37 26.17 10.15 2.82
N ASP A 38 27.36 10.05 3.41
CA ASP A 38 28.43 9.14 3.01
C ASP A 38 28.02 7.66 3.18
N ALA A 39 27.37 7.32 4.29
CA ALA A 39 26.87 5.97 4.54
C ALA A 39 25.75 5.59 3.55
N LEU A 40 24.85 6.52 3.22
CA LEU A 40 23.83 6.32 2.17
C LEU A 40 24.47 6.12 0.80
N SER A 41 25.46 6.94 0.44
CA SER A 41 26.19 6.78 -0.82
C SER A 41 26.93 5.45 -0.92
N HIS A 42 27.43 4.91 0.20
CA HIS A 42 28.07 3.60 0.23
C HIS A 42 27.05 2.47 0.09
N LEU A 43 25.87 2.58 0.72
CA LEU A 43 24.78 1.62 0.55
C LEU A 43 24.39 1.45 -0.92
N ASP A 44 24.35 2.55 -1.68
CA ASP A 44 24.05 2.53 -3.12
C ASP A 44 25.17 1.87 -3.96
N GLY A 45 26.41 1.86 -3.47
CA GLY A 45 27.59 1.37 -4.19
C GLY A 45 28.16 0.03 -3.73
N CYS A 46 27.70 -0.50 -2.59
CA CYS A 46 28.23 -1.72 -2.00
C CYS A 46 27.19 -2.84 -2.00
N ASP A 47 27.39 -3.84 -2.87
CA ASP A 47 26.48 -4.98 -3.04
C ASP A 47 26.23 -5.74 -1.72
N HIS A 48 27.27 -5.89 -0.88
CA HIS A 48 27.14 -6.56 0.42
C HIS A 48 26.20 -5.81 1.38
N CYS A 49 26.36 -4.50 1.48
CA CYS A 49 25.49 -3.65 2.31
C CYS A 49 24.07 -3.61 1.77
N ALA A 50 23.90 -3.52 0.44
CA ALA A 50 22.59 -3.56 -0.22
C ALA A 50 21.86 -4.90 0.01
N GLN A 51 22.57 -6.02 -0.05
CA GLN A 51 22.00 -7.34 0.25
C GLN A 51 21.54 -7.44 1.71
N ARG A 52 22.34 -6.97 2.66
CA ARG A 52 21.97 -6.93 4.09
C ARG A 52 20.76 -6.02 4.33
N LEU A 53 20.71 -4.85 3.71
CA LEU A 53 19.55 -3.95 3.77
C LEU A 53 18.27 -4.65 3.28
N GLY A 54 18.35 -5.41 2.18
CA GLY A 54 17.22 -6.17 1.67
C GLY A 54 16.69 -7.21 2.67
N ALA A 55 17.59 -7.88 3.41
CA ALA A 55 17.19 -8.82 4.45
C ALA A 55 16.51 -8.11 5.65
N GLU A 56 17.08 -7.00 6.11
CA GLU A 56 16.49 -6.18 7.19
C GLU A 56 15.12 -5.60 6.81
N ALA A 57 14.97 -5.12 5.57
CA ALA A 57 13.69 -4.60 5.08
C ALA A 57 12.59 -5.67 5.07
N LEU A 58 12.92 -6.92 4.70
CA LEU A 58 11.99 -8.04 4.77
C LEU A 58 11.61 -8.38 6.21
N LEU A 59 12.57 -8.30 7.14
CA LEU A 59 12.29 -8.50 8.57
C LEU A 59 11.38 -7.41 9.14
N SER A 60 11.63 -6.14 8.81
CA SER A 60 10.79 -5.01 9.25
C SER A 60 9.36 -5.13 8.68
N ALA A 61 9.22 -5.51 7.40
CA ALA A 61 7.92 -5.78 6.79
C ALA A 61 7.16 -6.91 7.50
N HIS A 62 7.84 -8.02 7.80
CA HIS A 62 7.22 -9.15 8.50
C HIS A 62 6.84 -8.81 9.94
N ALA A 63 7.67 -8.02 10.64
CA ALA A 63 7.33 -7.51 11.97
C ALA A 63 6.07 -6.63 11.92
N GLY A 64 5.92 -5.80 10.88
CA GLY A 64 4.72 -5.02 10.63
C GLY A 64 3.46 -5.89 10.44
N GLU A 65 3.57 -7.00 9.71
CA GLU A 65 2.47 -7.96 9.53
C GLU A 65 2.06 -8.62 10.85
N LEU A 66 3.04 -9.08 11.65
CA LEU A 66 2.78 -9.68 12.96
C LEU A 66 2.16 -8.68 13.94
N LEU A 67 2.64 -7.43 13.93
CA LEU A 67 2.04 -6.36 14.73
C LEU A 67 0.62 -6.02 14.25
N ALA A 68 0.37 -6.05 12.95
CA ALA A 68 -0.98 -5.87 12.40
C ALA A 68 -1.91 -7.02 12.82
N GLU A 69 -1.44 -8.27 12.86
CA GLU A 69 -2.22 -9.42 13.36
C GLU A 69 -2.50 -9.33 14.87
N LEU A 70 -1.56 -8.78 15.66
CA LEU A 70 -1.78 -8.51 17.09
C LEU A 70 -2.69 -7.30 17.33
N THR A 71 -2.69 -6.34 16.38
CA THR A 71 -3.51 -5.14 16.43
C THR A 71 -4.90 -5.39 15.88
N GLU A 72 -5.08 -6.40 14.99
CA GLU A 72 -6.37 -6.95 14.60
C GLU A 72 -7.10 -7.28 15.89
N PRO A 73 -8.04 -6.41 16.26
CA PRO A 73 -8.61 -6.49 17.56
C PRO A 73 -9.44 -7.75 17.54
N SER A 74 -9.12 -8.68 18.44
CA SER A 74 -10.09 -9.65 18.94
C SER A 74 -11.20 -8.87 19.68
N PHE A 75 -11.89 -7.99 18.97
CA PHE A 75 -13.22 -7.53 19.29
C PHE A 75 -14.15 -8.72 19.03
N ALA A 76 -14.06 -9.74 19.90
CA ALA A 76 -15.28 -10.27 20.43
C ALA A 76 -16.05 -9.03 20.90
N PRO A 77 -17.19 -8.68 20.30
CA PRO A 77 -17.87 -7.44 20.60
C PRO A 77 -18.10 -7.42 22.10
N VAL A 78 -17.34 -6.58 22.80
CA VAL A 78 -17.64 -6.27 24.19
C VAL A 78 -19.01 -5.63 24.09
N LYS A 79 -20.04 -6.41 24.42
CA LYS A 79 -21.40 -5.92 24.59
C LYS A 79 -21.33 -4.94 25.76
N VAL A 80 -20.90 -3.71 25.47
CA VAL A 80 -21.14 -2.59 26.35
C VAL A 80 -22.65 -2.47 26.35
N LEU A 81 -23.26 -2.97 27.43
CA LEU A 81 -24.68 -2.91 27.67
C LEU A 81 -25.00 -1.44 27.98
N VAL A 82 -24.94 -0.60 26.95
CA VAL A 82 -25.40 0.78 27.02
C VAL A 82 -26.91 0.69 27.14
N LYS A 83 -27.39 0.83 28.37
CA LYS A 83 -28.80 1.02 28.68
C LYS A 83 -29.18 2.41 28.19
N GLU A 84 -29.47 2.53 26.89
CA GLU A 84 -30.00 3.76 26.33
C GLU A 84 -31.50 3.92 26.68
N PRO A 85 -31.91 5.11 27.13
CA PRO A 85 -33.29 5.42 27.45
C PRO A 85 -34.10 5.59 26.16
N ALA A 86 -35.24 4.90 26.12
CA ALA A 86 -36.22 4.99 25.06
C ALA A 86 -36.75 6.43 24.88
N ALA A 87 -36.39 7.09 23.79
CA ALA A 87 -37.21 8.13 23.18
C ALA A 87 -36.69 8.50 21.77
N ALA A 88 -37.65 8.83 20.91
CA ALA A 88 -37.51 9.44 19.57
C ALA A 88 -37.28 8.48 18.39
N VAL A 89 -38.41 7.94 17.95
CA VAL A 89 -38.70 7.44 16.61
C VAL A 89 -38.27 8.47 15.54
N ALA A 90 -37.12 8.25 14.91
CA ALA A 90 -36.77 8.89 13.65
C ALA A 90 -37.02 7.89 12.51
N LYS A 91 -37.99 8.20 11.65
CA LYS A 91 -38.36 7.43 10.46
C LYS A 91 -37.13 7.15 9.59
N ALA A 92 -36.80 5.86 9.43
CA ALA A 92 -35.85 5.39 8.44
C ALA A 92 -36.42 5.56 7.01
N PRO A 93 -35.63 6.00 6.02
CA PRO A 93 -36.06 6.02 4.63
C PRO A 93 -36.20 4.58 4.11
N ALA A 94 -37.29 4.36 3.39
CA ALA A 94 -37.66 3.10 2.80
C ALA A 94 -36.52 2.49 1.96
N SER A 95 -36.29 1.20 2.19
CA SER A 95 -35.45 0.32 1.39
C SER A 95 -35.77 0.45 -0.10
N VAL A 96 -34.82 0.96 -0.89
CA VAL A 96 -34.90 0.97 -2.35
C VAL A 96 -34.56 -0.43 -2.85
N ARG A 97 -35.58 -1.30 -2.92
CA ARG A 97 -35.55 -2.50 -3.75
C ARG A 97 -35.59 -2.07 -5.22
N GLY A 98 -34.42 -2.00 -5.85
CA GLY A 98 -34.30 -1.61 -7.25
C GLY A 98 -32.85 -1.54 -7.74
N LEU A 99 -32.08 -2.61 -7.56
CA LEU A 99 -30.70 -2.71 -8.06
C LEU A 99 -30.60 -3.13 -9.55
N ALA A 100 -31.62 -2.83 -10.34
CA ALA A 100 -31.60 -3.03 -11.78
C ALA A 100 -31.48 -1.65 -12.44
N THR A 101 -30.30 -1.38 -13.02
CA THR A 101 -29.89 -0.12 -13.68
C THR A 101 -29.40 1.00 -12.74
N LEU A 102 -28.15 0.87 -12.28
CA LEU A 102 -27.42 2.02 -11.72
C LEU A 102 -27.31 3.10 -12.81
N PRO A 103 -27.81 4.33 -12.59
CA PRO A 103 -27.73 5.38 -13.58
C PRO A 103 -26.26 5.70 -13.83
N LYS A 104 -25.78 5.46 -15.05
CA LYS A 104 -24.38 5.66 -15.47
C LYS A 104 -23.84 7.05 -15.08
N ARG A 105 -24.72 8.06 -15.03
CA ARG A 105 -24.40 9.43 -14.61
C ARG A 105 -24.03 9.55 -13.12
N ALA A 106 -24.65 8.77 -12.23
CA ALA A 106 -24.33 8.78 -10.81
C ALA A 106 -22.97 8.11 -10.53
N VAL A 107 -22.68 7.00 -11.23
CA VAL A 107 -21.37 6.35 -11.16
C VAL A 107 -20.27 7.27 -11.67
N PHE A 108 -20.51 7.94 -12.81
CA PHE A 108 -19.55 8.90 -13.36
C PHE A 108 -19.37 10.10 -12.43
N GLY A 109 -20.44 10.62 -11.84
CA GLY A 109 -20.39 11.69 -10.84
C GLY A 109 -19.58 11.29 -9.61
N ALA A 110 -19.79 10.09 -9.07
CA ALA A 110 -19.03 9.56 -7.94
C ALA A 110 -17.54 9.38 -8.30
N LEU A 111 -17.24 8.89 -9.51
CA LEU A 111 -15.86 8.73 -9.99
C LEU A 111 -15.15 10.09 -10.13
N LEU A 112 -15.85 11.09 -10.66
CA LEU A 112 -15.32 12.44 -10.87
C LEU A 112 -15.10 13.15 -9.52
N LEU A 113 -16.03 12.97 -8.57
CA LEU A 113 -15.91 13.50 -7.22
C LEU A 113 -14.76 12.82 -6.45
N ALA A 114 -14.59 11.50 -6.61
CA ALA A 114 -13.45 10.77 -6.06
C ALA A 114 -12.11 11.24 -6.66
N ALA A 115 -12.07 11.48 -7.97
CA ALA A 115 -10.89 12.02 -8.65
C ALA A 115 -10.54 13.45 -8.18
N LEU A 116 -11.55 14.29 -7.95
CA LEU A 116 -11.38 15.64 -7.39
C LEU A 116 -10.94 15.60 -5.91
N GLY A 117 -11.42 14.64 -5.12
CA GLY A 117 -10.99 14.45 -3.73
C GLY A 117 -9.55 13.94 -3.61
N ALA A 118 -9.06 13.18 -4.60
CA ALA A 118 -7.67 12.71 -4.66
C ALA A 118 -6.68 13.75 -5.19
N LEU A 119 -7.18 14.87 -5.74
CA LEU A 119 -6.35 15.91 -6.36
C LEU A 119 -5.27 16.52 -5.43
N PRO A 120 -5.53 16.85 -4.15
CA PRO A 120 -4.48 17.37 -3.26
C PRO A 120 -3.37 16.35 -2.97
N ALA A 121 -3.69 15.04 -2.90
CA ALA A 121 -2.69 14.00 -2.72
C ALA A 121 -1.80 13.86 -3.97
N ILE A 122 -2.39 13.99 -5.16
CA ILE A 122 -1.67 13.97 -6.43
C ILE A 122 -0.77 15.22 -6.56
N LEU A 123 -1.24 16.40 -6.14
CA LEU A 123 -0.46 17.63 -6.19
C LEU A 123 0.73 17.60 -5.21
N ASP A 124 0.55 17.05 -4.01
CA ASP A 124 1.64 16.89 -3.04
C ASP A 124 2.70 15.87 -3.51
N GLN A 125 2.26 14.85 -4.26
CA GLN A 125 3.14 13.86 -4.88
C GLN A 125 3.87 14.43 -6.12
N ILE A 126 3.25 15.37 -6.84
CA ILE A 126 3.86 16.09 -7.97
C ILE A 126 4.98 17.03 -7.51
N ALA A 127 4.90 17.60 -6.30
CA ALA A 127 5.96 18.45 -5.75
C ALA A 127 7.28 17.71 -5.46
N ARG A 128 7.27 16.37 -5.36
CA ARG A 128 8.46 15.51 -5.17
C ARG A 128 9.02 14.93 -6.47
N VAL A 129 8.53 15.38 -7.64
CA VAL A 129 8.78 14.74 -8.95
C VAL A 129 10.19 14.87 -9.55
N PRO A 130 11.07 15.86 -9.26
CA PRO A 130 12.31 15.95 -10.03
C PRO A 130 13.24 14.74 -9.85
N SER A 131 13.15 13.99 -8.74
CA SER A 131 13.88 12.72 -8.56
C SER A 131 13.15 11.49 -9.14
N LEU A 132 11.82 11.52 -9.20
CA LEU A 132 11.00 10.40 -9.72
C LEU A 132 11.03 10.29 -11.24
N VAL A 133 11.17 11.39 -11.99
CA VAL A 133 11.24 11.34 -13.47
C VAL A 133 12.44 10.54 -13.95
N GLY A 134 13.59 10.65 -13.27
CA GLY A 134 14.81 9.90 -13.62
C GLY A 134 14.68 8.39 -13.37
N THR A 135 13.97 7.99 -12.31
CA THR A 135 13.78 6.58 -11.93
C THR A 135 12.65 5.95 -12.74
N ILE A 136 11.52 6.65 -12.92
CA ILE A 136 10.41 6.21 -13.78
C ILE A 136 10.87 6.13 -15.23
N GLY A 137 11.66 7.10 -15.71
CA GLY A 137 12.22 7.05 -17.07
C GLY A 137 13.08 5.81 -17.30
N ARG A 138 13.96 5.47 -16.36
CA ARG A 138 14.77 4.24 -16.42
C ARG A 138 13.92 2.98 -16.33
N ALA A 139 12.92 2.95 -15.45
CA ALA A 139 12.01 1.81 -15.31
C ALA A 139 11.17 1.60 -16.59
N VAL A 140 10.62 2.67 -17.17
CA VAL A 140 9.85 2.60 -18.43
C VAL A 140 10.73 2.14 -19.59
N LEU A 141 11.98 2.60 -19.65
CA LEU A 141 12.90 2.22 -20.72
C LEU A 141 13.37 0.76 -20.58
N MET A 142 13.60 0.29 -19.35
CA MET A 142 13.83 -1.13 -19.04
C MET A 142 12.62 -1.97 -19.43
N LEU A 143 11.40 -1.54 -19.05
CA LEU A 143 10.15 -2.23 -19.38
C LEU A 143 9.91 -2.30 -20.89
N ALA A 144 10.15 -1.21 -21.61
CA ALA A 144 10.03 -1.17 -23.07
C ALA A 144 11.01 -2.12 -23.75
N ARG A 145 12.27 -2.18 -23.28
CA ARG A 145 13.26 -3.14 -23.79
C ARG A 145 12.86 -4.59 -23.49
N SER A 146 12.39 -4.88 -22.28
CA SER A 146 11.89 -6.23 -21.96
C SER A 146 10.64 -6.59 -22.78
N ALA A 147 9.75 -5.63 -23.05
CA ALA A 147 8.59 -5.85 -23.89
C ALA A 147 8.97 -6.17 -25.35
N GLU A 148 10.03 -5.55 -25.87
CA GLU A 148 10.55 -5.86 -27.21
C GLU A 148 11.19 -7.26 -27.29
N VAL A 149 11.88 -7.69 -26.24
CA VAL A 149 12.45 -9.04 -26.15
C VAL A 149 11.33 -10.08 -26.03
N VAL A 150 10.31 -9.79 -25.21
CA VAL A 150 9.18 -10.71 -24.98
C VAL A 150 8.23 -10.76 -26.19
N SER A 151 8.07 -9.67 -26.95
CA SER A 151 7.23 -9.64 -28.16
C SER A 151 7.79 -10.46 -29.33
N LYS A 152 9.11 -10.69 -29.33
CA LYS A 152 9.78 -11.59 -30.29
C LYS A 152 9.76 -13.05 -29.85
N SER A 153 9.21 -13.36 -28.68
CA SER A 153 9.09 -14.75 -28.21
C SER A 153 7.78 -15.38 -28.69
N ASP A 154 7.85 -16.63 -29.14
CA ASP A 154 6.66 -17.42 -29.52
C ASP A 154 5.68 -17.63 -28.35
N MET A 155 6.11 -17.33 -27.11
CA MET A 155 5.30 -17.40 -25.89
C MET A 155 4.58 -16.08 -25.53
N PHE A 156 4.69 -15.05 -26.37
CA PHE A 156 3.97 -13.79 -26.18
C PHE A 156 2.44 -13.97 -25.98
N PRO A 157 1.71 -14.74 -26.82
CA PRO A 157 0.27 -14.87 -26.64
C PRO A 157 -0.10 -15.55 -25.32
N THR A 158 0.65 -16.57 -24.88
CA THR A 158 0.37 -17.26 -23.61
C THR A 158 0.63 -16.36 -22.41
N LEU A 159 1.70 -15.57 -22.42
CA LEU A 159 1.97 -14.57 -21.38
C LEU A 159 0.92 -13.45 -21.36
N ALA A 160 0.47 -12.97 -22.52
CA ALA A 160 -0.58 -11.94 -22.60
C ALA A 160 -1.92 -12.45 -22.04
N PHE A 161 -2.29 -13.70 -22.32
CA PHE A 161 -3.46 -14.35 -21.74
C PHE A 161 -3.31 -14.54 -20.23
N ALA A 162 -2.15 -14.99 -19.77
CA ALA A 162 -1.88 -15.15 -18.34
C ALA A 162 -1.95 -13.82 -17.57
N ALA A 163 -1.33 -12.76 -18.09
CA ALA A 163 -1.40 -11.42 -17.49
C ALA A 163 -2.84 -10.89 -17.45
N SER A 164 -3.60 -11.10 -18.53
CA SER A 164 -5.01 -10.70 -18.61
C SER A 164 -5.87 -11.49 -17.61
N ALA A 165 -5.62 -12.79 -17.43
CA ALA A 165 -6.28 -13.63 -16.44
C ALA A 165 -5.97 -13.16 -15.01
N VAL A 166 -4.71 -12.85 -14.72
CA VAL A 166 -4.29 -12.31 -13.42
C VAL A 166 -4.99 -10.98 -13.13
N LEU A 167 -5.04 -10.05 -14.08
CA LEU A 167 -5.74 -8.77 -13.92
C LEU A 167 -7.25 -8.96 -13.70
N MET A 168 -7.88 -9.91 -14.41
CA MET A 168 -9.30 -10.24 -14.17
C MET A 168 -9.53 -10.81 -12.77
N ILE A 169 -8.67 -11.72 -12.30
CA ILE A 169 -8.78 -12.31 -10.97
C ILE A 169 -8.60 -11.23 -9.90
N SER A 170 -7.57 -10.39 -10.01
CA SER A 170 -7.35 -9.27 -9.09
C SER A 170 -8.53 -8.31 -9.07
N GLY A 171 -9.09 -7.96 -10.24
CA GLY A 171 -10.29 -7.12 -10.32
C GLY A 171 -11.52 -7.74 -9.66
N LEU A 172 -11.70 -9.06 -9.80
CA LEU A 172 -12.76 -9.81 -9.13
C LEU A 172 -12.60 -9.83 -7.61
N VAL A 173 -11.38 -10.03 -7.11
CA VAL A 173 -11.07 -10.01 -5.67
C VAL A 173 -11.37 -8.64 -5.08
N VAL A 174 -10.87 -7.57 -5.71
CA VAL A 174 -11.16 -6.19 -5.29
C VAL A 174 -12.66 -5.92 -5.33
N SER A 175 -13.36 -6.31 -6.41
CA SER A 175 -14.80 -6.14 -6.52
C SER A 175 -15.59 -6.87 -5.43
N ARG A 176 -15.09 -8.01 -4.93
CA ARG A 176 -15.72 -8.74 -3.82
C ARG A 176 -15.47 -8.06 -2.49
N ILE A 177 -14.24 -7.62 -2.23
CA ILE A 177 -13.88 -6.94 -0.99
C ILE A 177 -14.60 -5.58 -0.89
N SER A 178 -14.74 -4.87 -2.00
CA SER A 178 -15.44 -3.58 -2.04
C SER A 178 -16.96 -3.68 -1.99
N ARG A 179 -17.56 -4.88 -1.86
CA ARG A 179 -19.01 -5.06 -1.81
C ARG A 179 -19.50 -4.96 -0.36
N PRO A 180 -20.01 -3.81 0.10
CA PRO A 180 -20.45 -3.63 1.48
C PRO A 180 -21.87 -4.21 1.57
N GLY A 181 -22.03 -5.43 2.09
CA GLY A 181 -23.40 -5.96 2.25
C GLY A 181 -23.60 -7.43 2.60
N SER A 182 -22.58 -8.26 2.79
CA SER A 182 -22.81 -9.70 3.05
C SER A 182 -23.13 -10.06 4.52
N SER A 183 -23.10 -9.10 5.45
CA SER A 183 -23.25 -9.38 6.89
C SER A 183 -24.68 -9.30 7.42
N ASN A 184 -25.66 -8.88 6.63
CA ASN A 184 -27.03 -8.65 7.12
C ASN A 184 -28.01 -9.82 6.92
N ASP A 185 -27.64 -10.85 6.15
CA ASP A 185 -28.57 -11.96 5.86
C ASP A 185 -28.71 -12.97 7.02
N LEU A 186 -27.83 -12.95 8.04
CA LEU A 186 -27.94 -13.85 9.20
C LEU A 186 -28.77 -13.29 10.36
N ALA A 187 -29.17 -12.03 10.32
CA ALA A 187 -29.92 -11.40 11.41
C ALA A 187 -31.45 -11.56 11.30
N GLN A 188 -31.97 -12.09 10.18
CA GLN A 188 -33.41 -12.07 9.89
C GLN A 188 -34.17 -13.39 10.13
N GLU A 189 -33.51 -14.49 10.51
CA GLU A 189 -34.19 -15.79 10.74
C GLU A 189 -34.59 -16.06 12.21
N GLY A 190 -34.36 -15.14 13.15
CA GLY A 190 -34.54 -15.38 14.60
C GLY A 190 -35.83 -14.88 15.26
N GLY A 191 -36.85 -14.46 14.51
CA GLY A 191 -38.05 -13.84 15.08
C GLY A 191 -39.35 -14.59 14.76
N VAL A 192 -39.68 -15.62 15.54
CA VAL A 192 -41.03 -16.20 15.65
C VAL A 192 -41.41 -16.28 17.12
#